data_AF-A0ABD6L5R7-F1
#
_entry.id   AF-A0ABD6L5R7-F1
#
_cell.length_a   1.000
_cell.length_b   1.000
_cell.length_c   1.000
_cell.angle_alpha   90.00
_cell.angle_beta   90.00
_cell.angle_gamma   90.00
#
_symmetry.space_group_name_H-M   'P 1'
#
loop_
_entity.id
_entity.type
_entity.pdbx_description
1 polymer ?
#
loop_
_entity_poly.entity_id
_entity_poly.type
_entity_poly.pdbx_seq_one_letter_code
_entity_poly.pdbx_strand_id
1 'polypeptide(L)'
;MGFFSNYNAIGRINVLIKQLEPKLDYIASELQYPHSANKQRLRVECGAVSVLMSEIADILQNAGRSVLLAHYYFKGKKMSIMDLHGIAASLVQQAEDLL
;
A
#
# COMPACT_ATOMS: atom_id res chain seq x y z
N MET A 1 10.91 -9.06 -25.30
CA MET A 1 11.39 -8.03 -24.35
C MET A 1 10.49 -7.99 -23.10
N GLY A 2 10.31 -9.10 -22.37
CA GLY A 2 9.26 -9.19 -21.32
C GLY A 2 9.72 -9.53 -19.90
N PHE A 3 10.89 -10.14 -19.71
CA PHE A 3 11.33 -10.60 -18.39
C PHE A 3 11.95 -9.48 -17.54
N PHE A 4 12.82 -8.65 -18.12
CA PHE A 4 13.45 -7.53 -17.40
C PHE A 4 12.44 -6.47 -16.93
N SER A 5 11.39 -6.22 -17.71
CA SER A 5 10.32 -5.28 -17.34
C SER A 5 9.54 -5.74 -16.10
N ASN A 6 9.28 -7.05 -15.99
CA ASN A 6 8.58 -7.62 -14.83
C ASN A 6 9.44 -7.58 -13.56
N TYR A 7 10.75 -7.86 -13.65
CA TYR A 7 11.65 -7.73 -12.49
C TYR A 7 11.76 -6.27 -12.00
N ASN A 8 11.84 -5.31 -12.93
CA ASN A 8 11.85 -3.90 -12.59
C ASN A 8 10.52 -3.44 -11.95
N ALA A 9 9.39 -3.94 -12.46
CA ALA A 9 8.06 -3.69 -11.87
C ALA A 9 7.95 -4.25 -10.45
N ILE A 10 8.38 -5.50 -10.22
CA ILE A 10 8.40 -6.11 -8.88
C ILE A 10 9.30 -5.29 -7.94
N GLY A 11 10.47 -4.86 -8.41
CA GLY A 11 11.38 -4.00 -7.63
C GLY A 11 10.74 -2.67 -7.25
N ARG A 12 10.09 -1.98 -8.20
CA ARG A 12 9.35 -0.74 -7.95
C ARG A 12 8.22 -0.94 -6.95
N ILE A 13 7.39 -1.97 -7.13
CA ILE A 13 6.30 -2.28 -6.20
C ILE A 13 6.86 -2.54 -4.79
N ASN A 14 7.98 -3.25 -4.66
CA ASN A 14 8.59 -3.51 -3.36
C ASN A 14 9.09 -2.22 -2.67
N VAL A 15 9.61 -1.26 -3.44
CA VAL A 15 9.97 0.08 -2.91
C VAL A 15 8.72 0.84 -2.47
N LEU A 16 7.66 0.83 -3.28
CA LEU A 16 6.38 1.47 -2.93
C LEU A 16 5.78 0.86 -1.66
N ILE A 17 5.82 -0.47 -1.52
CA ILE A 17 5.36 -1.18 -0.32
C ILE A 17 6.14 -0.74 0.92
N LYS A 18 7.47 -0.64 0.83
CA LYS A 18 8.30 -0.14 1.94
C LYS A 18 7.99 1.30 2.33
N GLN A 19 7.60 2.15 1.36
CA GLN A 19 7.13 3.51 1.66
C GLN A 19 5.73 3.52 2.28
N LEU A 20 4.91 2.54 1.94
CA LEU A 20 3.55 2.38 2.43
C LEU A 20 3.51 1.84 3.87
N GLU A 21 4.46 0.99 4.26
CA GLU A 21 4.61 0.43 5.60
C GLU A 21 4.49 1.48 6.73
N PRO A 22 5.34 2.52 6.80
CA PRO A 22 5.28 3.51 7.89
C PRO A 22 4.00 4.36 7.85
N LYS A 23 3.39 4.54 6.66
CA LYS A 23 2.13 5.29 6.52
C LYS A 23 0.94 4.51 7.03
N LEU A 24 0.86 3.22 6.69
CA LEU A 24 -0.15 2.33 7.23
C LEU A 24 0.04 2.11 8.73
N ASP A 25 1.28 2.06 9.22
CA ASP A 25 1.56 1.96 10.65
C ASP A 25 1.08 3.21 11.41
N TYR A 26 1.32 4.40 10.85
CA TYR A 26 0.80 5.65 11.37
C TYR A 26 -0.73 5.66 11.40
N ILE A 27 -1.40 5.30 10.30
CA ILE A 27 -2.86 5.24 10.23
C ILE A 27 -3.41 4.23 11.26
N ALA A 28 -2.80 3.05 11.38
CA ALA A 28 -3.20 2.04 12.36
C ALA A 28 -3.01 2.53 13.81
N SER A 29 -1.94 3.29 14.08
CA SER A 29 -1.69 3.88 15.40
C SER A 29 -2.72 4.96 15.74
N GLU A 30 -3.09 5.80 14.77
CA GLU A 30 -4.14 6.82 14.94
C GLU A 30 -5.53 6.18 15.10
N LEU A 31 -5.81 5.09 14.37
CA LEU A 31 -7.02 4.28 14.53
C LEU A 31 -7.13 3.65 15.93
N GLN A 32 -6.01 3.32 16.56
CA GLN A 32 -5.98 2.80 17.92
C GLN A 32 -6.32 3.85 18.99
N TYR A 33 -6.03 5.13 18.72
CA TYR A 33 -6.28 6.26 19.63
C TYR A 33 -7.12 7.36 18.95
N PRO A 34 -8.38 7.08 18.59
CA PRO A 34 -9.21 7.99 17.80
C PRO A 34 -9.52 9.32 18.53
N HIS A 35 -9.49 9.32 19.86
CA HIS A 35 -9.76 10.51 20.68
C HIS A 35 -8.67 11.58 20.63
N SER A 36 -7.45 11.23 20.24
CA SER A 36 -6.33 12.16 20.06
C SER A 36 -5.86 12.24 18.61
N ALA A 37 -6.59 11.61 17.68
CA ALA A 37 -6.14 11.46 16.32
C ALA A 37 -6.12 12.80 15.59
N ASN A 38 -5.00 13.10 14.91
CA ASN A 38 -4.89 14.30 14.11
C ASN A 38 -5.57 14.09 12.77
N LYS A 39 -6.87 14.41 12.70
CA LYS A 39 -7.70 14.28 11.48
C LYS A 39 -7.07 14.91 10.24
N GLN A 40 -6.42 16.06 10.35
CA GLN A 40 -5.76 16.70 9.22
C GLN A 40 -4.59 15.87 8.69
N ARG A 41 -3.75 15.36 9.61
CA ARG A 41 -2.61 14.51 9.25
C ARG A 41 -3.05 13.14 8.76
N LEU A 42 -4.06 12.54 9.39
CA LEU A 42 -4.67 11.28 8.96
C LEU A 42 -5.19 11.38 7.52
N ARG A 43 -5.88 12.46 7.16
CA ARG A 43 -6.38 12.70 5.80
C ARG A 43 -5.25 12.79 4.77
N VAL A 44 -4.16 13.48 5.11
CA VAL A 44 -2.98 13.59 4.23
C VAL A 44 -2.31 12.22 4.04
N GLU A 45 -2.17 11.44 5.12
CA GLU A 45 -1.56 10.11 5.05
C GLU A 45 -2.45 9.12 4.27
N CYS A 46 -3.77 9.15 4.47
CA CYS A 46 -4.72 8.35 3.68
C CYS A 46 -4.66 8.71 2.19
N GLY A 47 -4.60 10.00 1.87
CA GLY A 47 -4.41 10.47 0.50
C GLY A 47 -3.09 9.97 -0.10
N ALA A 48 -1.99 10.04 0.66
CA ALA A 48 -0.70 9.54 0.21
C ALA A 48 -0.71 8.02 -0.03
N VAL A 49 -1.36 7.24 0.86
CA VAL A 49 -1.54 5.79 0.67
C VAL A 49 -2.37 5.50 -0.58
N SER A 50 -3.45 6.26 -0.83
CA SER A 50 -4.29 6.10 -2.02
C SER A 50 -3.53 6.38 -3.32
N VAL A 51 -2.65 7.39 -3.33
CA VAL A 51 -1.76 7.68 -4.46
C VAL A 51 -0.77 6.54 -4.68
N LEU A 52 -0.08 6.08 -3.62
CA LEU A 52 0.86 4.96 -3.72
C LEU A 52 0.17 3.66 -4.18
N MET A 53 -1.05 3.41 -3.72
CA MET A 53 -1.89 2.29 -4.18
C MET A 53 -2.24 2.43 -5.66
N SER A 54 -2.59 3.63 -6.13
CA SER A 54 -2.85 3.87 -7.57
C SER A 54 -1.59 3.65 -8.41
N GLU A 55 -0.41 4.05 -7.94
CA GLU A 55 0.85 3.79 -8.62
C GLU A 55 1.15 2.28 -8.71
N ILE A 56 0.92 1.53 -7.62
CA ILE A 56 1.05 0.07 -7.64
C ILE A 56 0.06 -0.54 -8.64
N ALA A 57 -1.19 -0.08 -8.65
CA ALA A 57 -2.22 -0.56 -9.56
C ALA A 57 -1.89 -0.27 -11.03
N ASP A 58 -1.35 0.92 -11.35
CA ASP A 58 -0.89 1.28 -12.69
C ASP A 58 0.26 0.36 -13.15
N ILE A 59 1.24 0.13 -12.27
CA ILE A 59 2.34 -0.81 -12.55
C ILE A 59 1.79 -2.22 -12.77
N LEU A 60 0.81 -2.67 -11.98
CA LEU A 60 0.19 -3.98 -12.14
C LEU A 60 -0.61 -4.11 -13.44
N GLN A 61 -1.34 -3.07 -13.86
CA GLN A 61 -2.08 -3.06 -15.12
C GLN A 61 -1.15 -3.11 -16.33
N ASN A 62 0.00 -2.44 -16.24
CA ASN A 62 1.02 -2.40 -17.28
C ASN A 62 2.01 -3.59 -17.21
N ALA A 63 1.98 -4.37 -16.14
CA ALA A 63 2.88 -5.51 -15.93
C ALA A 63 2.25 -6.85 -16.30
N GLY A 64 3.11 -7.84 -16.59
CA GLY A 64 2.66 -9.19 -16.86
C GLY A 64 2.11 -9.91 -15.61
N ARG A 65 1.31 -10.97 -15.83
CA ARG A 65 0.76 -11.86 -14.77
C ARG A 65 1.78 -12.32 -13.72
N SER A 66 3.06 -12.42 -14.09
CA SER A 66 4.17 -12.77 -13.20
C SER A 66 4.36 -11.79 -12.03
N VAL A 67 4.02 -10.51 -12.21
CA VAL A 67 4.13 -9.47 -11.18
C VAL A 67 2.97 -9.54 -10.19
N LEU A 68 1.79 -9.95 -10.66
CA LEU A 68 0.59 -10.16 -9.84
C LEU A 68 0.69 -11.42 -8.97
N LEU A 69 1.36 -12.46 -9.50
CA LEU A 69 1.64 -13.73 -8.81
C LEU A 69 2.90 -13.68 -7.93
N ALA A 70 3.66 -12.57 -7.95
CA ALA A 70 4.85 -12.42 -7.13
C ALA A 70 4.50 -12.25 -5.65
N HIS A 71 5.37 -12.76 -4.79
CA HIS A 71 5.27 -12.53 -3.35
C HIS A 71 5.99 -11.23 -2.98
N TYR A 72 5.28 -10.38 -2.24
CA TYR A 72 5.82 -9.15 -1.71
C TYR A 72 5.99 -9.25 -0.20
N TYR A 73 6.89 -8.44 0.35
CA TYR A 73 7.16 -8.40 1.78
C TYR A 73 6.58 -7.14 2.38
N PHE A 74 5.68 -7.32 3.34
CA PHE A 74 5.14 -6.23 4.15
C PHE A 74 5.15 -6.66 5.61
N LYS A 75 5.74 -5.82 6.45
CA LYS A 75 6.09 -6.05 7.85
C LYS A 75 6.82 -7.39 8.07
N GLY A 76 7.72 -7.74 7.14
CA GLY A 76 8.46 -9.00 7.15
C GLY A 76 7.63 -10.25 6.81
N LYS A 77 6.33 -10.12 6.51
CA LYS A 77 5.47 -11.22 6.06
C LYS A 77 5.37 -11.24 4.54
N LYS A 78 5.49 -12.44 3.97
CA LYS A 78 5.20 -12.67 2.54
C LYS A 78 3.69 -12.62 2.33
N MET A 79 3.24 -11.78 1.42
CA MET A 79 1.82 -11.67 1.03
C MET A 79 1.68 -11.39 -0.46
N SER A 80 0.51 -11.68 -1.02
CA SER A 80 0.22 -11.30 -2.40
C SER A 80 -0.04 -9.79 -2.47
N ILE A 81 0.18 -9.21 -3.65
CA ILE A 81 -0.10 -7.78 -3.86
C ILE A 81 -1.58 -7.46 -3.66
N MET A 82 -2.46 -8.42 -3.94
CA MET A 82 -3.91 -8.29 -3.75
C MET A 82 -4.27 -8.26 -2.25
N ASP A 83 -3.64 -9.10 -1.43
CA ASP A 83 -3.83 -9.06 0.03
C ASP A 83 -3.37 -7.72 0.60
N LEU A 84 -2.23 -7.22 0.11
CA LEU A 84 -1.68 -5.93 0.54
C LEU A 84 -2.59 -4.77 0.16
N HIS A 85 -3.12 -4.78 -1.07
CA HIS A 85 -4.15 -3.84 -1.50
C HIS A 85 -5.39 -3.90 -0.61
N GLY A 86 -5.84 -5.10 -0.24
CA GLY A 86 -6.98 -5.29 0.65
C GLY A 86 -6.75 -4.72 2.04
N ILE A 87 -5.58 -4.98 2.63
CA ILE A 87 -5.19 -4.44 3.95
C ILE A 87 -5.10 -2.91 3.90
N ALA A 88 -4.43 -2.37 2.88
CA ALA A 88 -4.27 -0.92 2.72
C ALA A 88 -5.62 -0.23 2.52
N ALA A 89 -6.48 -0.76 1.65
CA ALA A 89 -7.81 -0.22 1.40
C ALA A 89 -8.68 -0.28 2.67
N SER A 90 -8.64 -1.38 3.41
CA SER A 90 -9.38 -1.51 4.68
C SER A 90 -8.92 -0.48 5.71
N LEU A 91 -7.60 -0.26 5.86
CA LEU A 91 -7.07 0.74 6.78
C LEU A 91 -7.43 2.17 6.37
N VAL A 92 -7.35 2.50 5.08
CA VAL A 92 -7.77 3.81 4.57
C VAL A 92 -9.27 4.02 4.78
N GLN A 93 -10.09 3.01 4.52
CA GLN A 93 -11.55 3.12 4.68
C GLN A 93 -11.94 3.29 6.17
N GLN A 94 -11.28 2.58 7.08
CA GLN A 94 -11.49 2.78 8.52
C GLN A 94 -11.03 4.16 8.98
N ALA A 95 -9.94 4.67 8.41
CA ALA A 95 -9.45 6.01 8.70
C ALA A 95 -10.37 7.11 8.14
N GLU A 96 -10.98 6.89 6.98
CA GLU A 96 -12.00 7.77 6.42
C GLU A 96 -13.28 7.81 7.27
N ASP A 97 -13.67 6.71 7.91
CA ASP A 97 -14.81 6.67 8.85
C ASP A 97 -14.56 7.56 10.09
N LEU A 98 -13.30 7.69 10.52
CA LEU A 98 -12.91 8.55 11.64
C LEU A 98 -12.79 10.05 11.30
N LEU A 99 -12.74 10.42 10.02
CA LEU A 99 -12.58 11.81 9.56
C LEU A 99 -13.88 12.61 9.65
#